data_AF-A0AA42B3N2-F1
#
_entry.id   AF-A0AA42B3N2-F1
#
_cell.length_a   1.000
_cell.length_b   1.000
_cell.length_c   1.000
_cell.angle_alpha   90.00
_cell.angle_beta   90.00
_cell.angle_gamma   90.00
#
_symmetry.space_group_name_H-M   'P 1'
#
loop_
_entity.id
_entity.type
_entity.pdbx_description
1 polymer ?
#
loop_
_entity_poly.entity_id
_entity_poly.type
_entity_poly.pdbx_seq_one_letter_code
_entity_poly.pdbx_strand_id
1 'polypeptide(L)'
;MGEEGKTLRRISVAFKDLADTVDSKSLDVEVAPFSQSCSLVSPLFGCLGIAFKFAEMDYVAKVVDLSEASKSIQTLESMLELDIEHKTLKVAGSHSRNLLRVKRGIDMVRVLFEQILVT
;
A
#
# COMPACT_ATOMS: atom_id res chain seq x y z
N MET A 1 3.69 -18.30 21.13
CA MET A 1 3.37 -16.91 20.70
C MET A 1 3.79 -16.79 19.24
N GLY A 2 2.85 -17.06 18.34
CA GLY A 2 3.10 -17.38 16.93
C GLY A 2 3.45 -16.20 16.05
N GLU A 3 3.79 -16.48 14.79
CA GLU A 3 4.21 -15.51 13.77
C GLU A 3 3.29 -14.29 13.60
N GLU A 4 2.00 -14.40 13.92
CA GLU A 4 1.01 -13.33 13.80
C GLU A 4 1.35 -12.08 14.64
N GLY A 5 1.86 -12.25 15.86
CA GLY A 5 2.33 -11.14 16.69
C GLY A 5 3.54 -10.42 16.09
N LYS A 6 4.32 -11.11 15.24
CA LYS A 6 5.41 -10.51 14.47
C LYS A 6 4.87 -9.71 13.27
N THR A 7 3.78 -10.15 12.64
CA THR A 7 3.19 -9.48 11.47
C THR A 7 2.68 -8.08 11.81
N LEU A 8 1.82 -7.94 12.82
CA LEU A 8 1.30 -6.61 13.23
C LEU A 8 2.43 -5.65 13.64
N ARG A 9 3.47 -6.17 14.31
CA ARG A 9 4.67 -5.40 14.67
C ARG A 9 5.48 -4.95 13.45
N ARG A 10 5.63 -5.82 12.44
CA ARG A 10 6.31 -5.46 11.18
C ARG A 10 5.54 -4.39 10.43
N ILE A 11 4.21 -4.50 10.38
CA ILE A 11 3.35 -3.46 9.79
C ILE A 11 3.53 -2.14 10.54
N SER A 12 3.46 -2.14 11.87
CA SER A 12 3.55 -0.90 12.65
C SER A 12 4.91 -0.21 12.48
N VAL A 13 6.01 -0.97 12.42
CA VAL A 13 7.35 -0.42 12.14
C VAL A 13 7.42 0.15 10.73
N ALA A 14 7.04 -0.61 9.71
CA ALA A 14 7.13 -0.18 8.32
C ALA A 14 6.31 1.10 8.03
N PHE A 15 5.09 1.18 8.57
CA PHE A 15 4.25 2.37 8.41
C PHE A 15 4.70 3.56 9.28
N LYS A 16 5.43 3.32 10.37
CA LYS A 16 6.07 4.39 11.14
C LYS A 16 7.20 5.04 10.35
N ASP A 17 8.05 4.23 9.71
CA ASP A 17 9.15 4.72 8.87
C ASP A 17 8.61 5.51 7.66
N LEU A 18 7.51 5.03 7.06
CA LEU A 18 6.81 5.78 6.01
C LEU A 18 6.23 7.11 6.52
N ALA A 19 5.60 7.12 7.70
CA ALA A 19 5.07 8.34 8.29
C ALA A 19 6.18 9.37 8.54
N ASP A 20 7.32 8.93 9.07
CA ASP A 20 8.48 9.80 9.31
C ASP A 20 9.02 10.40 8.01
N THR A 21 9.02 9.61 6.92
CA THR A 21 9.40 10.08 5.59
C THR A 21 8.45 11.20 5.12
N VAL A 22 7.13 10.98 5.20
CA VAL A 22 6.11 11.95 4.80
C VAL A 22 6.17 13.22 5.66
N ASP A 23 6.34 13.09 6.97
CA ASP A 23 6.34 14.20 7.92
C ASP A 23 7.61 15.06 7.81
N SER A 24 8.73 14.47 7.36
CA SER A 24 9.98 15.21 7.15
C SER A 24 9.85 16.31 6.08
N LYS A 25 8.86 16.23 5.18
CA LYS A 25 8.58 17.16 4.06
C LYS A 25 9.74 17.44 3.10
N SER A 26 10.93 16.89 3.36
CA SER A 26 12.13 17.01 2.53
C SER A 26 12.42 15.75 1.73
N LEU A 27 11.76 14.64 2.06
CA LEU A 27 11.96 13.34 1.43
C LEU A 27 10.72 12.96 0.62
N ASP A 28 10.94 12.68 -0.66
CA ASP A 28 9.93 12.08 -1.51
C ASP A 28 9.65 10.65 -1.04
N VAL A 29 8.40 10.22 -1.13
CA VAL A 29 8.05 8.84 -0.83
C VAL A 29 8.50 7.94 -1.97
N GLU A 30 9.53 7.13 -1.71
CA GLU A 30 10.05 6.17 -2.68
C GLU A 30 9.05 5.01 -2.92
N VAL A 31 8.92 4.58 -4.18
CA VAL A 31 7.96 3.53 -4.58
C VAL A 31 8.34 2.17 -3.96
N ALA A 32 9.63 1.86 -3.83
CA ALA A 32 10.10 0.59 -3.32
C ALA A 32 9.77 0.39 -1.81
N PRO A 33 10.19 1.28 -0.89
CA PRO A 33 9.79 1.20 0.52
C PRO A 33 8.27 1.26 0.72
N PHE A 34 7.57 2.08 -0.09
CA PHE A 34 6.12 2.16 -0.04
C PHE A 34 5.43 0.84 -0.40
N SER A 35 5.75 0.26 -1.57
CA SER A 35 5.16 -1.00 -2.03
C SER A 35 5.51 -2.17 -1.11
N GLN A 36 6.75 -2.21 -0.59
CA GLN A 36 7.16 -3.19 0.40
C GLN A 36 6.30 -3.10 1.67
N SER A 37 6.09 -1.91 2.21
CA SER A 37 5.25 -1.71 3.40
C SER A 37 3.81 -2.11 3.15
N CYS A 38 3.26 -1.77 1.97
CA CYS A 38 1.92 -2.17 1.55
C CYS A 38 1.77 -3.70 1.45
N SER A 39 2.82 -4.40 1.01
CA SER A 39 2.76 -5.86 0.88
C SER A 39 2.50 -6.57 2.23
N LEU A 40 2.96 -5.96 3.34
CA LEU A 40 2.77 -6.48 4.70
C LEU A 40 1.30 -6.46 5.14
N VAL A 41 0.46 -5.65 4.50
CA VAL A 41 -0.98 -5.53 4.81
C VAL A 41 -1.79 -6.67 4.18
N SER A 42 -1.28 -7.28 3.11
CA SER A 42 -2.00 -8.31 2.33
C SER A 42 -2.62 -9.43 3.17
N PRO A 43 -1.89 -10.05 4.13
CA PRO A 43 -2.44 -11.14 4.94
C PRO A 43 -3.67 -10.73 5.78
N LEU A 44 -3.81 -9.44 6.11
CA LEU A 44 -4.95 -8.96 6.90
C LEU A 44 -6.28 -9.12 6.14
N PHE A 45 -6.28 -9.00 4.81
CA PHE A 45 -7.49 -9.24 4.02
C PHE A 45 -7.89 -10.72 4.03
N GLY A 46 -6.91 -11.63 4.01
CA GLY A 46 -7.17 -13.08 4.13
C GLY A 46 -7.74 -13.48 5.49
N CYS A 47 -7.34 -12.80 6.57
CA CYS A 47 -7.87 -13.01 7.92
C CYS A 47 -9.36 -12.65 8.07
N LEU A 48 -9.93 -11.83 7.17
CA LEU A 48 -11.34 -11.46 7.18
C LEU A 48 -12.27 -12.54 6.58
N GLY A 49 -11.70 -13.68 6.16
CA GLY A 49 -12.43 -14.82 5.65
C GLY A 49 -12.74 -14.73 4.15
N ILE A 50 -13.45 -15.75 3.65
CA ILE A 50 -13.64 -16.00 2.21
C ILE A 50 -14.32 -14.82 1.49
N ALA A 51 -15.18 -14.07 2.18
CA ALA A 51 -15.87 -12.90 1.64
C ALA A 51 -14.90 -11.80 1.17
N PHE A 52 -13.71 -11.72 1.77
CA PHE A 52 -12.70 -10.72 1.45
C PHE A 52 -11.59 -11.23 0.53
N LYS A 53 -11.67 -12.47 0.05
CA LYS A 53 -10.66 -13.06 -0.86
C LYS A 53 -10.48 -12.24 -2.14
N PHE A 54 -11.57 -11.69 -2.68
CA PHE A 54 -11.49 -10.81 -3.85
C PHE A 54 -10.77 -9.49 -3.54
N ALA A 55 -10.98 -8.93 -2.34
CA ALA A 55 -10.30 -7.72 -1.90
C ALA A 55 -8.80 -7.97 -1.69
N GLU A 56 -8.44 -9.13 -1.11
CA GLU A 56 -7.05 -9.58 -1.01
C GLU A 56 -6.41 -9.69 -2.41
N MET A 57 -7.05 -10.39 -3.35
CA MET A 57 -6.51 -10.57 -4.69
C MET A 57 -6.36 -9.25 -5.47
N ASP A 58 -7.35 -8.36 -5.43
CA ASP A 58 -7.24 -7.04 -6.10
C ASP A 58 -6.14 -6.19 -5.46
N TYR A 59 -6.05 -6.17 -4.11
CA TYR A 59 -5.02 -5.43 -3.39
C TYR A 59 -3.61 -5.95 -3.71
N VAL A 60 -3.38 -7.25 -3.58
CA VAL A 60 -2.09 -7.89 -3.85
C VAL A 60 -1.63 -7.62 -5.28
N ALA A 61 -2.52 -7.78 -6.27
CA ALA A 61 -2.18 -7.52 -7.66
C ALA A 61 -1.73 -6.06 -7.88
N LYS A 62 -2.31 -5.09 -7.15
CA LYS A 62 -1.94 -3.68 -7.27
C LYS A 62 -0.63 -3.37 -6.55
N VAL A 63 -0.37 -3.99 -5.41
CA VAL A 63 0.92 -3.84 -4.72
C VAL A 63 2.06 -4.43 -5.55
N VAL A 64 1.84 -5.58 -6.20
CA VAL A 64 2.83 -6.20 -7.10
C VAL A 64 3.16 -5.28 -8.27
N ASP A 65 2.15 -4.66 -8.88
CA ASP A 65 2.37 -3.67 -9.95
C ASP A 65 3.26 -2.51 -9.50
N LEU A 66 3.00 -1.95 -8.30
CA LEU A 66 3.84 -0.87 -7.76
C LEU A 66 5.26 -1.34 -7.42
N SER A 67 5.41 -2.58 -6.92
CA SER A 67 6.72 -3.18 -6.65
C SER A 67 7.50 -3.46 -7.93
N GLU A 68 6.84 -3.71 -9.05
CA GLU A 68 7.48 -3.84 -10.35
C GLU A 68 7.89 -2.45 -10.87
N ALA A 69 6.99 -1.47 -10.78
CA ALA A 69 7.25 -0.09 -11.17
C ALA A 69 8.42 0.53 -10.39
N SER A 70 8.62 0.14 -9.13
CA SER A 70 9.72 0.66 -8.30
C SER A 70 11.12 0.31 -8.82
N LYS A 71 11.24 -0.62 -9.77
CA LYS A 71 12.53 -0.96 -10.39
C LYS A 71 13.01 0.11 -11.38
N SER A 72 12.09 0.93 -11.90
CA SER A 72 12.37 1.96 -12.91
C SER A 72 11.91 3.35 -12.50
N ILE A 73 11.01 3.47 -11.53
CA ILE A 73 10.46 4.74 -11.06
C ILE A 73 10.78 4.90 -9.57
N GLN A 74 11.51 5.97 -9.23
CA GLN A 74 12.04 6.15 -7.88
C GLN A 74 10.96 6.58 -6.87
N THR A 75 10.16 7.61 -7.19
CA THR A 75 9.23 8.24 -6.24
C THR A 75 7.78 8.11 -6.68
N LEU A 76 6.85 8.15 -5.72
CA LEU A 76 5.42 8.18 -6.01
C LEU A 76 5.02 9.41 -6.83
N GLU A 77 5.70 10.55 -6.62
CA GLU A 77 5.45 11.78 -7.39
C GLU A 77 5.84 11.61 -8.86
N SER A 78 7.07 11.14 -9.15
CA SER A 78 7.50 10.88 -10.53
C SER A 78 6.60 9.85 -11.23
N MET A 79 6.09 8.86 -10.49
CA MET A 79 5.14 7.89 -11.02
C MET A 79 3.81 8.54 -11.46
N LEU A 80 3.28 9.48 -10.67
CA LEU A 80 2.09 10.25 -11.03
C LEU A 80 2.36 11.18 -12.21
N GLU A 81 3.51 11.85 -12.22
CA GLU A 81 3.93 12.78 -13.28
C GLU A 81 4.01 12.07 -14.64
N LEU A 82 4.61 10.87 -14.68
CA LEU A 82 4.68 10.04 -15.88
C LEU A 82 3.29 9.68 -16.40
N ASP A 83 2.36 9.29 -15.53
CA ASP A 83 0.98 8.98 -15.94
C ASP A 83 0.18 10.23 -16.36
N ILE A 84 0.52 11.41 -15.83
CA ILE A 84 -0.04 12.71 -16.26
C ILE A 84 0.44 13.02 -17.68
N GLU A 85 1.75 12.94 -17.92
CA GLU A 85 2.39 13.22 -19.20
C GLU A 85 1.83 12.32 -20.31
N HIS A 86 1.72 11.03 -20.04
CA HIS A 86 1.17 10.05 -20.98
C HIS A 86 -0.37 10.06 -21.07
N LYS A 87 -1.06 10.88 -20.25
CA LYS A 87 -2.53 10.96 -20.16
C LYS A 87 -3.20 9.61 -19.78
N THR A 88 -2.50 8.80 -19.00
CA THR A 88 -2.91 7.45 -18.57
C THR A 88 -3.42 7.37 -17.14
N LEU A 89 -3.38 8.46 -16.37
CA LEU A 89 -3.84 8.55 -14.96
C LEU A 89 -5.05 7.67 -14.58
N LYS A 90 -6.13 7.69 -15.39
CA LYS A 90 -7.40 6.98 -15.10
C LYS A 90 -7.55 5.64 -15.81
N VAL A 91 -6.59 5.29 -16.68
CA VAL A 91 -6.62 4.08 -17.49
C VAL A 91 -6.55 2.85 -16.58
N ALA A 92 -7.27 1.78 -16.94
CA ALA A 92 -7.19 0.54 -16.18
C ALA A 92 -5.77 -0.03 -16.25
N GLY A 93 -5.18 -0.30 -15.08
CA GLY A 93 -3.82 -0.84 -14.99
C GLY A 93 -2.72 0.22 -14.88
N SER A 94 -3.01 1.52 -15.03
CA SER A 94 -2.00 2.55 -14.77
C SER A 94 -1.52 2.52 -13.32
N HIS A 95 -0.26 2.87 -13.11
CA HIS A 95 0.34 2.87 -11.78
C HIS A 95 -0.37 3.84 -10.83
N SER A 96 -0.81 4.99 -11.33
CA SER A 96 -1.61 5.97 -10.58
C SER A 96 -2.94 5.40 -10.11
N ARG A 97 -3.65 4.64 -10.97
CA ARG A 97 -4.92 4.02 -10.59
C ARG A 97 -4.71 2.85 -9.64
N ASN A 98 -3.63 2.09 -9.79
CA ASN A 98 -3.26 1.02 -8.87
C ASN A 98 -2.85 1.59 -7.50
N LEU A 99 -2.11 2.70 -7.47
CA LEU A 99 -1.80 3.45 -6.24
C LEU A 99 -3.07 3.90 -5.51
N LEU A 100 -4.07 4.43 -6.23
CA LEU A 100 -5.35 4.80 -5.63
C LEU A 100 -6.09 3.59 -5.01
N ARG A 101 -6.02 2.42 -5.64
CA ARG A 101 -6.60 1.17 -5.10
C ARG A 101 -5.86 0.72 -3.84
N VAL A 102 -4.53 0.76 -3.85
CA VAL A 102 -3.69 0.43 -2.67
C VAL A 102 -3.97 1.39 -1.52
N LYS A 103 -4.05 2.70 -1.77
CA LYS A 103 -4.43 3.70 -0.76
C LYS A 103 -5.75 3.36 -0.08
N ARG A 104 -6.77 3.00 -0.85
CA ARG A 104 -8.09 2.63 -0.32
C ARG A 104 -8.03 1.35 0.54
N GLY A 105 -7.21 0.38 0.15
CA GLY A 105 -6.99 -0.83 0.96
C GLY A 105 -6.36 -0.51 2.31
N ILE A 106 -5.33 0.34 2.33
CA ILE A 106 -4.67 0.78 3.57
C ILE A 106 -5.65 1.54 4.47
N ASP A 107 -6.44 2.46 3.90
CA ASP A 107 -7.41 3.24 4.67
C ASP A 107 -8.52 2.37 5.26
N MET A 108 -8.98 1.34 4.52
CA MET A 108 -9.90 0.35 5.05
C MET A 108 -9.32 -0.39 6.26
N VAL A 109 -8.04 -0.81 6.21
CA VAL A 109 -7.36 -1.47 7.34
C VAL A 109 -7.18 -0.52 8.52
N ARG A 110 -6.87 0.76 8.28
CA ARG A 110 -6.82 1.79 9.33
C ARG A 110 -8.16 1.87 10.06
N VAL A 111 -9.25 2.04 9.32
CA VAL A 111 -10.61 2.12 9.89
C VAL A 111 -10.97 0.83 10.62
N LEU A 112 -10.61 -0.34 10.09
CA LEU A 112 -10.83 -1.62 10.76
C LEU A 112 -10.15 -1.67 12.13
N PHE A 113 -8.88 -1.27 12.23
CA PHE A 113 -8.17 -1.21 13.52
C PHE A 113 -8.78 -0.17 14.47
N GLU A 114 -9.18 0.99 13.97
CA GLU A 114 -9.90 1.98 14.77
C GLU A 114 -11.18 1.38 15.38
N GLN A 115 -11.98 0.64 14.60
CA GLN A 115 -13.19 -0.01 15.11
C GLN A 115 -12.89 -1.13 16.12
N ILE A 116 -11.83 -1.92 15.90
CA ILE A 116 -11.41 -2.97 16.84
C ILE A 116 -10.97 -2.37 18.18
N LEU A 117 -10.31 -1.21 18.18
CA LEU A 117 -9.81 -0.57 19.41
C LEU A 117 -10.89 0.15 20.22
N VAL A 118 -11.99 0.55 19.57
CA VAL A 118 -13.15 1.18 20.22
C VAL A 118 -14.07 0.13 20.86
N THR A 119 -13.96 -1.13 20.44
CA THR A 119 -14.76 -2.26 20.94
C THR A 119 -14.07 -2.94 22.12
#